data_AF-A0A5K0VMW6-F1
#
_entry.id   AF-A0A5K0VMW6-F1
#
_cell.length_a   1.000
_cell.length_b   1.000
_cell.length_c   1.000
_cell.angle_alpha   90.00
_cell.angle_beta   90.00
_cell.angle_gamma   90.00
#
_symmetry.space_group_name_H-M   'P 1'
#
loop_
_entity.id
_entity.type
_entity.pdbx_description
1 polymer ?
#
loop_
_entity_poly.entity_id
_entity_poly.type
_entity_poly.pdbx_seq_one_letter_code
_entity_poly.pdbx_strand_id
1 'polypeptide(L)' 'PGSIYFNGSNSIPLLDDSNYAEWKENVVFTLGYMDLDMALRRPEPPPLTLE' A
#
# COMPACT_ATOMS: atom_id res chain seq x y z
N PRO A 1 14.05 -5.26 15.64
CA PRO A 1 12.73 -4.63 15.40
C PRO A 1 12.08 -5.19 14.14
N GLY A 2 10.81 -5.59 14.19
CA GLY A 2 10.09 -6.13 13.03
C GLY A 2 9.48 -5.04 12.16
N SER A 3 9.13 -5.37 10.92
CA SER A 3 8.41 -4.50 9.99
C SER A 3 7.35 -5.29 9.22
N ILE A 4 6.26 -4.62 8.85
CA ILE A 4 5.22 -5.16 7.97
C ILE A 4 5.51 -4.67 6.56
N TYR A 5 5.54 -5.56 5.58
CA TYR A 5 5.82 -5.24 4.18
C TYR A 5 4.53 -5.16 3.35
N PHE A 6 4.32 -4.03 2.69
CA PHE A 6 3.23 -3.78 1.74
C PHE A 6 3.81 -3.66 0.33
N ASN A 7 3.25 -4.43 -0.60
CA ASN A 7 3.61 -4.42 -2.03
C ASN A 7 5.12 -4.57 -2.32
N GLY A 8 5.87 -5.26 -1.45
CA GLY A 8 7.29 -5.58 -1.64
C GLY A 8 8.30 -4.44 -1.40
N SER A 9 7.87 -3.17 -1.39
CA SER A 9 8.78 -2.01 -1.24
C SER A 9 8.44 -1.05 -0.10
N ASN A 10 7.19 -1.02 0.36
CA ASN A 10 6.78 -0.15 1.47
C ASN A 10 6.85 -0.96 2.77
N SER A 11 7.74 -0.59 3.70
CA SER A 11 7.85 -1.24 5.00
C SER A 11 7.36 -0.31 6.11
N ILE A 12 6.41 -0.75 6.91
CA ILE A 12 5.96 -0.03 8.10
C ILE A 12 6.68 -0.64 9.31
N PRO A 13 7.48 0.13 10.07
CA PRO A 13 8.10 -0.38 11.29
C PRO A 13 7.03 -0.85 12.28
N LEU A 14 7.34 -1.82 13.14
CA LEU A 14 6.44 -2.16 14.24
C LEU A 14 6.31 -0.95 15.19
N LEU A 15 5.10 -0.62 15.62
CA LEU A 15 4.87 0.46 16.58
C LEU A 15 5.59 0.16 17.91
N ASP A 16 6.32 1.14 18.41
CA ASP A 16 6.93 1.14 19.74
C ASP A 16 6.74 2.50 20.44
N ASP A 17 7.21 2.59 21.68
CA ASP A 17 7.02 3.78 22.53
C ASP A 17 7.77 5.03 22.02
N SER A 18 8.66 4.88 21.03
CA SER A 18 9.53 5.95 20.52
C SER A 18 9.19 6.39 19.08
N ASN A 19 8.43 5.60 18.32
CA ASN A 19 8.29 5.78 16.88
C ASN A 19 6.88 6.19 16.39
N TYR A 20 5.96 6.54 17.29
CA TYR A 20 4.55 6.80 16.93
C TYR A 20 4.35 7.78 15.77
N ALA A 21 5.13 8.87 15.72
CA ALA A 21 5.00 9.88 14.66
C ALA A 21 5.36 9.30 13.28
N GLU A 22 6.50 8.63 13.17
CA GLU A 22 6.97 7.96 11.95
C GLU A 22 6.04 6.80 11.56
N TRP A 23 5.62 5.99 12.54
CA TRP A 23 4.69 4.89 12.33
C TRP A 23 3.36 5.40 11.73
N LYS A 24 2.81 6.46 12.31
CA LYS A 24 1.55 7.05 11.85
C LYS A 24 1.66 7.59 10.43
N GLU A 25 2.74 8.30 10.10
CA GLU A 25 2.97 8.82 8.76
C GLU A 25 3.03 7.68 7.73
N ASN A 26 3.80 6.63 8.02
CA ASN A 26 3.91 5.45 7.15
C ASN A 26 2.57 4.73 6.94
N VAL A 27 1.75 4.61 7.99
CA VAL A 27 0.41 4.02 7.90
C VAL A 27 -0.50 4.88 7.01
N VAL A 28 -0.58 6.18 7.26
CA VAL A 28 -1.45 7.09 6.49
C VAL A 28 -1.03 7.14 5.03
N PHE A 29 0.28 7.21 4.75
CA PHE A 29 0.80 7.19 3.39
C PHE A 29 0.44 5.88 2.67
N THR A 30 0.64 4.73 3.32
CA THR A 30 0.35 3.42 2.72
C THR A 30 -1.13 3.25 2.43
N LEU A 31 -2.01 3.65 3.35
CA LEU A 31 -3.46 3.63 3.13
C LEU A 31 -3.85 4.54 1.96
N GLY A 32 -3.34 5.78 1.92
CA GLY A 32 -3.59 6.69 0.82
C GLY A 32 -3.11 6.15 -0.54
N TYR A 33 -1.95 5.48 -0.58
CA TYR A 33 -1.46 4.82 -1.78
C TYR A 33 -2.38 3.67 -2.24
N MET A 34 -2.86 2.84 -1.31
CA MET A 34 -3.79 1.74 -1.63
C MET A 34 -5.13 2.26 -2.14
N ASP A 35 -5.67 3.32 -1.53
CA ASP A 35 -6.90 3.96 -1.98
C ASP A 35 -6.74 4.54 -3.39
N LEU A 36 -5.59 5.15 -3.69
CA LEU A 36 -5.28 5.67 -5.04
C LEU A 36 -5.16 4.54 -6.07
N ASP A 37 -4.43 3.46 -5.76
CA ASP A 37 -4.32 2.30 -6.65
C ASP A 37 -5.69 1.70 -6.95
N MET A 38 -6.54 1.57 -5.93
CA MET A 38 -7.91 1.10 -6.06
C MET A 38 -8.78 2.04 -6.90
N ALA A 39 -8.67 3.35 -6.70
CA ALA A 39 -9.42 4.36 -7.46
C ALA A 39 -8.99 4.41 -8.94
N LEU A 40 -7.73 4.12 -9.23
CA LEU A 40 -7.18 4.07 -10.58
C LEU A 40 -7.39 2.73 -11.27
N ARG A 41 -7.77 1.68 -10.53
CA ARG A 41 -7.94 0.33 -11.05
C ARG A 41 -9.03 0.30 -12.11
N ARG A 42 -8.64 -0.01 -13.34
CA ARG A 42 -9.59 -0.27 -14.44
C ARG A 42 -10.01 -1.74 -14.42
N PRO A 43 -11.24 -2.06 -14.84
CA PRO A 43 -11.62 -3.43 -15.10
C PRO A 43 -10.64 -4.04 -16.13
N GLU A 44 -10.40 -5.34 -16.01
CA GLU A 44 -9.59 -6.08 -16.98
C GLU A 44 -10.20 -5.87 -18.37
N PRO A 45 -9.38 -5.57 -19.40
CA PRO A 45 -9.88 -5.47 -20.75
C PRO A 45 -10.53 -6.80 -21.15
N PRO A 46 -11.61 -6.77 -21.96
CA PRO A 46 -12.20 -8.01 -22.46
C PRO A 46 -11.15 -8.86 -23.19
N PRO A 47 -11.26 -10.19 -23.15
CA PRO A 47 -10.38 -11.07 -23.92
C PRO A 47 -10.36 -10.65 -25.39
N LEU A 48 -9.19 -10.77 -26.03
CA LEU A 48 -9.07 -10.53 -27.47
C LEU A 48 -10.01 -11.49 -28.20
N THR A 49 -10.95 -10.95 -28.97
CA THR A 49 -11.71 -11.75 -29.94
C THR A 49 -10.77 -12.03 -31.12
N LEU A 50 -10.41 -13.29 -31.35
CA LEU A 50 -9.85 -13.70 -32.64
C LEU A 50 -10.96 -13.58 -33.68
N GLU A 51 -10.81 -12.65 -34.62
CA GLU A 51 -11.55 -12.63 -35.90
C GLU A 51 -10.92 -13.62 -36.88
#